data_AF-A0A258XGI1-F1
#
_entry.id   AF-A0A258XGI1-F1
#
_cell.length_a   1.000
_cell.length_b   1.000
_cell.length_c   1.000
_cell.angle_alpha   90.00
_cell.angle_beta   90.00
_cell.angle_gamma   90.00
#
_symmetry.space_group_name_H-M   'P 1'
#
loop_
_entity.id
_entity.type
_entity.pdbx_description
1 polymer ?
#
loop_
_entity_poly.entity_id
_entity_poly.type
_entity_poly.pdbx_seq_one_letter_code
_entity_poly.pdbx_strand_id
1 'polypeptide(L)' 'RAMPRDPVCTPRRGQSVLIFDAAIPAAILPPMPWAYGLSAVIEEEGGRKSYWAIAHREDKPDFHSEACFAAMLEAPENP' A
#
# COMPACT_ATOMS: atom_id res chain seq x y z
N ARG A 1 -18.69 -3.14 10.00
CA ARG A 1 -19.01 -3.97 8.81
C ARG A 1 -18.55 -5.40 9.10
N ALA A 2 -19.30 -6.44 8.74
CA ALA A 2 -18.88 -7.81 9.00
C ALA A 2 -17.58 -8.11 8.22
N MET A 3 -16.54 -8.61 8.89
CA MET A 3 -15.27 -8.99 8.26
C MET A 3 -15.37 -10.47 7.86
N PRO A 4 -15.48 -10.81 6.56
CA PRO A 4 -15.67 -12.20 6.12
C PRO A 4 -14.40 -13.05 6.33
N ARG A 5 -13.24 -12.41 6.38
CA ARG A 5 -11.94 -12.97 6.77
C ARG A 5 -11.01 -11.82 7.18
N ASP A 6 -9.92 -12.15 7.85
CA ASP A 6 -8.87 -11.17 8.13
C ASP A 6 -8.10 -10.81 6.84
N PRO A 7 -7.52 -9.60 6.75
CA PRO A 7 -6.53 -9.28 5.75
C PRO A 7 -5.35 -10.26 5.84
N VAL A 8 -4.85 -10.69 4.68
CA VAL A 8 -3.67 -11.56 4.60
C VAL A 8 -2.53 -10.76 4.02
N CYS A 9 -1.37 -10.81 4.67
CA CYS A 9 -0.13 -10.20 4.21
C CYS A 9 0.93 -11.29 4.04
N THR A 10 1.61 -11.33 2.91
CA THR A 10 2.59 -12.37 2.59
C THR A 10 3.89 -11.75 2.06
N PRO A 11 4.95 -11.68 2.89
CA PRO A 11 6.27 -11.32 2.41
C PRO A 11 6.93 -12.51 1.71
N ARG A 12 7.46 -12.28 0.51
CA ARG A 12 8.26 -13.23 -0.26
C ARG A 12 9.64 -12.63 -0.50
N ARG A 13 10.65 -13.18 0.17
CA ARG A 13 12.04 -12.73 0.07
C ARG A 13 12.78 -13.51 -1.00
N GLY A 14 13.24 -12.81 -2.04
CA GLY A 14 14.26 -13.29 -2.97
C GLY A 14 15.66 -12.87 -2.52
N GLN A 15 16.67 -13.16 -3.35
CA GLN A 15 18.06 -12.81 -3.04
C GLN A 15 18.29 -11.29 -3.00
N SER A 16 17.63 -10.52 -3.87
CA SER A 16 17.78 -9.06 -4.00
C SER A 16 16.46 -8.29 -3.96
N VAL A 17 15.32 -8.98 -3.90
CA VAL A 17 13.99 -8.38 -3.96
C VAL A 17 13.14 -8.91 -2.81
N LEU A 18 12.38 -8.02 -2.15
CA LEU A 18 11.29 -8.39 -1.27
C LEU A 18 9.98 -8.04 -2.00
N ILE A 19 9.09 -9.03 -2.14
CA ILE A 19 7.72 -8.81 -2.60
C ILE A 19 6.80 -8.90 -1.40
N PHE A 20 5.86 -7.96 -1.28
CA PHE A 20 4.85 -7.96 -0.23
C PHE A 20 3.47 -8.00 -0.87
N ASP A 21 2.78 -9.13 -0.76
CA ASP A 21 1.39 -9.24 -1.20
C ASP A 21 0.44 -8.91 -0.04
N ALA A 22 -0.61 -8.15 -0.32
CA ALA A 22 -1.70 -7.88 0.62
C ALA A 22 -3.04 -8.22 -0.03
N ALA A 23 -3.85 -9.03 0.64
CA ALA A 23 -5.19 -9.40 0.20
C ALA A 23 -6.23 -8.93 1.23
N ILE A 24 -6.88 -7.81 0.93
CA ILE A 24 -7.88 -7.17 1.80
C ILE A 24 -9.29 -7.48 1.28
N PRO A 25 -10.25 -7.92 2.13
CA PRO A 25 -11.62 -8.12 1.69
C PRO A 25 -12.27 -6.80 1.22
N ALA A 26 -12.76 -6.76 -0.01
CA ALA A 26 -13.52 -5.60 -0.52
C ALA A 26 -14.72 -5.23 0.38
N ALA A 27 -15.33 -6.23 1.00
CA ALA A 27 -16.45 -6.08 1.93
C ALA A 27 -16.11 -5.34 3.23
N ILE A 28 -14.86 -4.91 3.47
CA ILE A 28 -14.51 -4.09 4.64
C ILE A 28 -14.04 -2.69 4.26
N LEU A 29 -13.86 -2.44 2.96
CA LEU A 29 -13.39 -1.16 2.41
C LEU A 29 -14.57 -0.21 2.16
N PRO A 30 -14.33 1.11 2.03
CA PRO A 30 -15.36 2.08 1.65
C PRO A 30 -16.08 1.70 0.34
N PRO A 31 -17.22 2.33 -0.01
CA PRO A 31 -17.78 2.22 -1.35
C PRO A 31 -16.78 2.66 -2.43
N MET A 32 -16.84 2.06 -3.62
CA MET A 32 -16.05 2.46 -4.78
C MET A 32 -16.55 3.79 -5.39
N PRO A 33 -15.71 4.52 -6.15
CA PRO A 33 -14.32 4.18 -6.56
C PRO A 33 -13.30 4.37 -5.44
N TRP A 34 -12.20 3.62 -5.49
CA TRP A 34 -11.11 3.75 -4.52
C TRP A 34 -9.93 4.50 -5.09
N ALA A 35 -9.56 5.60 -4.43
CA ALA A 35 -8.20 6.08 -4.46
C ALA A 35 -7.38 5.29 -3.44
N TYR A 36 -6.14 4.94 -3.79
CA TYR A 36 -5.24 4.21 -2.90
C TYR A 36 -3.82 4.76 -2.98
N GLY A 37 -3.10 4.63 -1.88
CA GLY A 37 -1.67 4.87 -1.78
C GLY A 37 -0.93 3.56 -1.50
N LEU A 38 0.28 3.46 -2.00
CA LEU A 38 1.27 2.45 -1.57
C LEU A 38 2.49 3.19 -1.07
N SER A 39 2.99 2.78 0.09
CA SER A 39 4.17 3.38 0.73
C SER A 39 5.09 2.30 1.29
N ALA A 40 6.38 2.58 1.33
CA ALA A 40 7.39 1.73 1.95
C ALA A 40 8.37 2.57 2.77
N VAL A 41 8.69 2.08 3.98
CA VAL A 41 9.79 2.59 4.79
C VAL A 41 10.85 1.52 4.86
N ILE A 42 12.04 1.82 4.34
CA ILE A 42 13.17 0.89 4.31
C ILE A 42 14.23 1.44 5.24
N GLU A 43 14.58 0.65 6.26
CA GLU A 43 15.71 0.92 7.14
C GLU A 43 16.90 0.07 6.69
N GLU A 44 17.98 0.73 6.32
CA GLU A 44 19.24 0.09 5.95
C GLU A 44 20.09 -0.20 7.19
N GLU A 45 21.07 -1.09 7.03
CA GLU A 45 22.11 -1.28 8.04
C GLU A 45 22.78 0.08 8.39
N GLY A 46 22.91 0.36 9.68
CA GLY A 46 23.36 1.67 10.17
C GLY A 46 22.23 2.67 10.45
N GLY A 47 20.96 2.27 10.30
CA GLY A 47 19.79 3.04 10.76
C GLY A 47 19.33 4.13 9.81
N ARG A 48 19.87 4.20 8.59
CA ARG A 48 19.42 5.15 7.55
C ARG A 48 18.06 4.69 7.02
N LYS A 49 17.08 5.60 7.01
CA LYS A 49 15.72 5.34 6.51
C LYS A 49 15.51 6.01 5.16
N SER A 50 14.87 5.29 4.25
CA SER A 50 14.30 5.85 3.03
C SER A 50 12.77 5.66 3.05
N TYR A 51 12.07 6.64 2.50
CA TYR A 51 10.61 6.73 2.52
C TYR A 51 10.13 6.82 1.07
N TRP A 52 9.26 5.90 0.70
CA TRP A 52 8.73 5.78 -0.65
C TRP A 52 7.22 5.82 -0.60
N ALA A 53 6.62 6.47 -1.58
CA ALA A 53 5.18 6.45 -1.84
C ALA A 53 4.94 6.56 -3.34
N ILE A 54 3.73 6.24 -3.83
CA ILE A 54 3.33 6.49 -5.23
C ILE A 54 3.55 7.97 -5.58
N ALA A 55 3.10 8.85 -4.69
CA ALA A 55 3.41 10.27 -4.68
C ALA A 55 3.48 10.74 -3.22
N HIS A 56 4.23 11.80 -2.94
CA HIS A 56 4.19 12.50 -1.66
C HIS A 56 4.40 14.00 -1.91
N ARG A 57 3.99 14.84 -0.96
CA ARG A 57 4.30 16.27 -0.98
C ARG A 57 5.77 16.49 -0.62
N GLU A 58 6.35 17.62 -1.02
CA GLU A 58 7.78 17.92 -0.82
C GLU A 58 8.21 18.09 0.65
N ASP A 59 7.24 18.21 1.56
CA ASP A 59 7.48 18.30 3.00
C ASP A 59 7.77 16.93 3.65
N LYS A 60 7.75 16.91 4.98
CA LYS A 60 8.03 15.70 5.78
C LYS A 60 7.14 14.52 5.31
N PRO A 61 7.66 13.28 5.23
CA PRO A 61 6.85 12.14 4.83
C PRO A 61 5.63 11.95 5.74
N ASP A 62 4.44 12.20 5.18
CA ASP A 62 3.15 11.88 5.78
C ASP A 62 2.33 11.02 4.81
N PHE A 63 2.34 9.71 5.04
CA PHE A 63 1.62 8.74 4.22
C PHE A 63 0.10 8.80 4.40
N HIS A 64 -0.39 9.48 5.43
CA HIS A 64 -1.83 9.67 5.66
C HIS A 64 -2.38 10.89 4.91
N SER A 65 -1.51 11.73 4.34
CA SER A 65 -1.92 12.82 3.47
C SER A 65 -2.65 12.28 2.24
N GLU A 66 -3.76 12.91 1.87
CA GLU A 66 -4.54 12.56 0.68
C GLU A 66 -3.69 12.60 -0.60
N ALA A 67 -2.64 13.42 -0.63
CA ALA A 67 -1.70 13.49 -1.75
C ALA A 67 -0.96 12.16 -2.01
N CYS A 68 -0.89 11.26 -1.02
CA CYS A 68 -0.29 9.94 -1.17
C CYS A 68 -1.23 8.91 -1.81
N PHE A 69 -2.54 9.20 -1.92
CA PHE A 69 -3.55 8.34 -2.55
C PHE A 69 -3.63 8.61 -4.06
N ALA A 70 -2.49 8.48 -4.72
CA ALA A 70 -2.28 8.95 -6.08
C ALA A 70 -2.65 7.93 -7.19
N ALA A 71 -3.21 6.77 -6.84
CA ALA A 71 -3.67 5.78 -7.79
C ALA A 71 -5.16 5.48 -7.61
N MET A 72 -5.86 5.16 -8.71
CA MET A 72 -7.25 4.74 -8.71
C MET A 72 -7.33 3.25 -8.97
N LEU A 73 -8.13 2.51 -8.19
CA LEU A 73 -8.41 1.12 -8.49
C LEU A 73 -9.57 1.05 -9.50
N GLU A 74 -9.25 0.67 -10.73
CA GLU A 74 -10.22 0.48 -11.80
C GLU A 74 -10.90 -0.90 -11.69
N ALA A 75 -12.01 -1.06 -12.43
CA ALA A 75 -12.61 -2.38 -12.60
C ALA A 75 -11.59 -3.33 -13.27
N PRO A 76 -11.55 -4.62 -12.91
CA PRO A 76 -10.69 -5.56 -13.60
C PRO A 76 -11.02 -5.56 -15.10
N GLU A 77 -10.00 -5.53 -15.94
CA GLU A 77 -10.16 -5.53 -17.41
C GLU A 77 -10.79 -6.83 -17.93
N ASN A 78 -10.77 -7.91 -17.13
CA ASN A 78 -11.34 -9.21 -17.47
C ASN A 78 -12.09 -9.80 -16.24
N PRO A 79 -13.36 -10.25 -16.40
CA PRO A 79 -14.16 -10.81 -15.31
C PRO A 79 -13.70 -12.19 -14.84
#